data_AF-A0A423PTA8-F1
#
_entry.id   AF-A0A423PTA8-F1
#
_cell.length_a   1.000
_cell.length_b   1.000
_cell.length_c   1.000
_cell.angle_alpha   90.00
_cell.angle_beta   90.00
_cell.angle_gamma   90.00
#
_symmetry.space_group_name_H-M   'P 1'
#
loop_
_entity.id
_entity.type
_entity.pdbx_description
1 polymer ?
#
loop_
_entity_poly.entity_id
_entity_poly.type
_entity_poly.pdbx_seq_one_letter_code
_entity_poly.pdbx_strand_id
1 'polypeptide(L)'
;MSRRSKPIARRSQPDSGLAALGLGLATGVAAAAGLMLGRRASGNGVPGRGHPLKHRLLDSASGALQRKIPLESMNTYLNGFHMYADDMGRQVEATHFCIHLEPDLHQCVIFDSNRADARLIGIEYIISAERYQRLPAEEKRLWHSHHYEIKSGQLVAPGIPKMAEHAYFEDLITTYGKTFHTWQIDRDDFPYGVPQLMMAFTEDGQVDPDRVEARDQRLGVSTPECRAHRADIPTPNVDPHANCWECGQSVQTRIEQVDFRRK
;
A
#
# COMPACT_ATOMS: atom_id res chain seq x y z
N MET A 1 -50.42 -40.82 -72.97
CA MET A 1 -51.04 -40.74 -71.62
C MET A 1 -50.03 -40.12 -70.65
N SER A 2 -50.54 -39.23 -69.81
CA SER A 2 -49.91 -38.07 -69.16
C SER A 2 -48.66 -38.34 -68.30
N ARG A 3 -47.59 -37.55 -68.50
CA ARG A 3 -46.44 -37.42 -67.58
C ARG A 3 -46.51 -36.08 -66.84
N ARG A 4 -46.35 -36.19 -65.52
CA ARG A 4 -46.45 -35.17 -64.47
C ARG A 4 -45.36 -34.09 -64.57
N SER A 5 -45.77 -32.84 -64.33
CA SER A 5 -44.94 -31.66 -64.07
C SER A 5 -44.53 -31.59 -62.59
N LYS A 6 -43.25 -31.26 -62.32
CA LYS A 6 -42.67 -31.01 -60.99
C LYS A 6 -42.79 -29.52 -60.62
N PRO A 7 -43.02 -29.14 -59.34
CA PRO A 7 -43.04 -27.73 -58.93
C PRO A 7 -41.64 -27.22 -58.52
N ILE A 8 -41.48 -25.91 -58.71
CA ILE A 8 -40.29 -25.08 -58.55
C ILE A 8 -40.10 -24.70 -57.06
N ALA A 9 -38.85 -24.80 -56.59
CA ALA A 9 -38.44 -24.43 -55.23
C ALA A 9 -38.33 -22.90 -55.07
N ARG A 10 -38.94 -22.36 -54.01
CA ARG A 10 -38.79 -20.97 -53.56
C ARG A 10 -37.40 -20.74 -52.96
N ARG A 11 -36.74 -19.67 -53.41
CA ARG A 11 -35.45 -19.17 -52.93
C ARG A 11 -35.72 -18.12 -51.85
N SER A 12 -35.28 -18.36 -50.62
CA SER A 12 -35.29 -17.38 -49.53
C SER A 12 -34.05 -16.49 -49.62
N GLN A 13 -34.25 -15.18 -49.59
CA GLN A 13 -33.19 -14.19 -49.34
C GLN A 13 -32.97 -14.07 -47.82
N PRO A 14 -31.73 -13.91 -47.33
CA PRO A 14 -31.48 -13.58 -45.94
C PRO A 14 -31.56 -12.06 -45.71
N ASP A 15 -32.32 -11.67 -44.70
CA ASP A 15 -32.41 -10.32 -44.17
C ASP A 15 -31.05 -9.85 -43.62
N SER A 16 -30.58 -8.74 -44.14
CA SER A 16 -29.45 -7.96 -43.64
C SER A 16 -29.90 -7.04 -42.51
N GLY A 17 -29.51 -7.34 -41.28
CA GLY A 17 -29.68 -6.43 -40.15
C GLY A 17 -29.31 -7.10 -38.84
N LEU A 18 -28.12 -6.76 -38.33
CA LEU A 18 -27.63 -6.85 -36.93
C LEU A 18 -26.10 -7.13 -36.95
N ALA A 19 -25.31 -6.09 -37.18
CA ALA A 19 -23.87 -6.11 -36.91
C ALA A 19 -23.38 -4.70 -36.56
N ALA A 20 -23.71 -4.21 -35.36
CA ALA A 20 -23.20 -2.92 -34.87
C ALA A 20 -23.12 -2.83 -33.32
N LEU A 21 -22.77 -3.91 -32.62
CA LEU A 21 -22.62 -3.89 -31.15
C LEU A 21 -21.36 -4.60 -30.62
N GLY A 22 -20.35 -4.81 -31.48
CA GLY A 22 -19.17 -5.63 -31.15
C GLY A 22 -17.82 -4.90 -30.98
N LEU A 23 -17.73 -3.57 -31.15
CA LEU A 23 -16.42 -2.88 -31.24
C LEU A 23 -16.05 -1.95 -30.07
N GLY A 24 -16.92 -1.74 -29.09
CA GLY A 24 -16.67 -0.80 -27.99
C GLY A 24 -15.81 -1.34 -26.83
N LEU A 25 -15.90 -2.64 -26.54
CA LEU A 25 -15.21 -3.25 -25.39
C LEU A 25 -13.76 -3.66 -25.71
N ALA A 26 -13.48 -4.12 -26.94
CA ALA A 26 -12.14 -4.56 -27.32
C ALA A 26 -11.14 -3.39 -27.45
N THR A 27 -11.60 -2.23 -27.89
CA THR A 27 -10.77 -1.02 -28.02
C THR A 27 -10.45 -0.39 -26.67
N GLY A 28 -11.38 -0.38 -25.71
CA GLY A 28 -11.14 0.12 -24.36
C GLY A 28 -10.12 -0.69 -23.57
N VAL A 29 -10.18 -2.03 -23.65
CA VAL A 29 -9.20 -2.92 -23.00
C VAL A 29 -7.82 -2.81 -23.66
N ALA A 30 -7.75 -2.72 -24.99
CA ALA A 30 -6.48 -2.54 -25.70
C ALA A 30 -5.83 -1.17 -25.41
N ALA A 31 -6.62 -0.10 -25.29
CA ALA A 31 -6.12 1.22 -24.93
C ALA A 31 -5.63 1.27 -23.47
N ALA A 32 -6.36 0.68 -22.53
CA ALA A 32 -5.94 0.58 -21.13
C ALA A 32 -4.67 -0.29 -20.98
N ALA A 33 -4.62 -1.44 -21.67
CA ALA A 33 -3.43 -2.29 -21.70
C ALA A 33 -2.23 -1.58 -22.36
N GLY A 34 -2.45 -0.86 -23.46
CA GLY A 34 -1.42 -0.06 -24.14
C GLY A 34 -0.88 1.08 -23.29
N LEU A 35 -1.74 1.76 -22.52
CA LEU A 35 -1.33 2.80 -21.57
C LEU A 35 -0.57 2.21 -20.37
N MET A 36 -0.98 1.04 -19.88
CA MET A 36 -0.28 0.30 -18.81
C MET A 36 1.08 -0.25 -19.28
N LEU A 37 1.18 -0.73 -20.52
CA LEU A 37 2.44 -1.17 -21.15
C LEU A 37 3.39 0.01 -21.42
N GLY A 38 2.87 1.16 -21.86
CA GLY A 38 3.66 2.38 -22.07
C GLY A 38 4.24 2.97 -20.79
N ARG A 39 3.51 2.86 -19.67
CA ARG A 39 3.99 3.27 -18.34
C ARG A 39 5.15 2.39 -17.83
N ARG A 40 5.13 1.08 -18.09
CA ARG A 40 6.22 0.17 -17.68
C ARG A 40 7.53 0.42 -18.43
N ALA A 41 7.47 0.93 -19.66
CA ALA A 41 8.67 1.19 -20.47
C ALA A 41 9.44 2.47 -20.05
N SER A 42 8.82 3.37 -19.27
CA SER A 42 9.43 4.66 -18.89
C SER A 42 10.12 4.66 -17.51
N GLY A 43 10.20 3.51 -16.83
CA GLY A 43 10.73 3.42 -15.46
C GLY A 43 12.21 3.04 -15.31
N ASN A 44 12.92 2.71 -16.39
CA ASN A 44 14.28 2.13 -16.30
C ASN A 44 15.42 3.16 -16.35
N GLY A 45 15.44 4.09 -15.39
CA GLY A 45 16.61 4.88 -15.05
C GLY A 45 16.29 5.79 -13.86
N VAL A 46 16.95 5.73 -12.70
CA VAL A 46 18.26 5.19 -12.31
C VAL A 46 18.17 4.86 -10.80
N PRO A 47 18.65 3.71 -10.31
CA PRO A 47 19.04 3.61 -8.90
C PRO A 47 20.44 4.21 -8.73
N GLY A 48 20.54 5.21 -7.84
CA GLY A 48 21.79 5.81 -7.35
C GLY A 48 22.37 6.91 -8.23
N ARG A 49 22.15 8.17 -7.79
CA ARG A 49 22.83 9.34 -8.37
C ARG A 49 24.35 9.17 -8.24
N GLY A 50 25.07 9.35 -9.33
CA GLY A 50 26.54 9.38 -9.31
C GLY A 50 27.26 8.02 -9.38
N HIS A 51 26.56 6.91 -9.66
CA HIS A 51 27.25 5.63 -9.84
C HIS A 51 28.12 5.58 -11.11
N PRO A 52 29.32 4.95 -11.04
CA PRO A 52 30.14 4.66 -12.22
C PRO A 52 29.38 3.87 -13.28
N LEU A 53 29.73 4.05 -14.56
CA LEU A 53 29.09 3.36 -15.70
C LEU A 53 29.02 1.84 -15.53
N LYS A 54 30.08 1.25 -14.94
CA LYS A 54 30.13 -0.18 -14.62
C LYS A 54 28.97 -0.63 -13.73
N HIS A 55 28.68 0.11 -12.65
CA HIS A 55 27.59 -0.26 -11.73
C HIS A 55 26.24 -0.11 -12.40
N ARG A 56 26.02 0.97 -13.16
CA ARG A 56 24.78 1.16 -13.93
C ARG A 56 24.50 0.00 -14.90
N LEU A 57 25.55 -0.50 -15.56
CA LEU A 57 25.45 -1.66 -16.44
C LEU A 57 25.11 -2.94 -15.66
N LEU A 58 25.77 -3.18 -14.53
CA LEU A 58 25.49 -4.31 -13.65
C LEU A 58 24.05 -4.26 -13.11
N ASP A 59 23.61 -3.11 -12.63
CA ASP A 59 22.25 -2.90 -12.11
C ASP A 59 21.20 -3.15 -13.19
N SER A 60 21.46 -2.69 -14.42
CA SER A 60 20.58 -2.95 -15.57
C SER A 60 20.52 -4.44 -15.91
N ALA A 61 21.66 -5.13 -15.91
CA ALA A 61 21.74 -6.57 -16.18
C ALA A 61 21.02 -7.38 -15.09
N SER A 62 21.29 -7.11 -13.81
CA SER A 62 20.56 -7.70 -12.68
C SER A 62 19.07 -7.35 -12.73
N GLY A 63 18.73 -6.12 -13.11
CA GLY A 63 17.38 -5.63 -13.39
C GLY A 63 16.61 -6.55 -14.34
N ALA A 64 17.21 -6.85 -15.49
CA ALA A 64 16.60 -7.64 -16.56
C ALA A 64 16.62 -9.16 -16.32
N LEU A 65 17.70 -9.69 -15.73
CA LEU A 65 17.94 -11.15 -15.67
C LEU A 65 17.47 -11.79 -14.37
N GLN A 66 17.48 -11.06 -13.26
CA GLN A 66 17.12 -11.61 -11.95
C GLN A 66 15.69 -11.20 -11.61
N ARG A 67 14.74 -12.12 -11.65
CA ARG A 67 13.36 -11.84 -11.23
C ARG A 67 13.29 -11.62 -9.72
N LYS A 68 12.59 -10.58 -9.26
CA LYS A 68 12.48 -10.23 -7.82
C LYS A 68 11.10 -10.63 -7.30
N ILE A 69 10.84 -11.94 -7.27
CA ILE A 69 9.52 -12.50 -6.97
C ILE A 69 8.90 -11.92 -5.69
N PRO A 70 9.61 -11.79 -4.53
CA PRO A 70 9.00 -11.23 -3.33
C PRO A 70 8.53 -9.78 -3.49
N LEU A 71 9.27 -8.96 -4.24
CA LEU A 71 8.89 -7.56 -4.51
C LEU A 71 7.71 -7.49 -5.47
N GLU A 72 7.61 -8.41 -6.43
CA GLU A 72 6.45 -8.51 -7.33
C GLU A 72 5.16 -8.96 -6.61
N SER A 73 5.30 -9.65 -5.47
CA SER A 73 4.17 -10.10 -4.65
C SER A 73 3.62 -9.01 -3.73
N MET A 74 4.31 -7.89 -3.56
CA MET A 74 3.78 -6.72 -2.84
C MET A 74 2.78 -5.99 -3.75
N ASN A 75 1.49 -6.23 -3.51
CA ASN A 75 0.39 -5.89 -4.42
C ASN A 75 -0.47 -4.72 -3.93
N THR A 76 -0.33 -4.31 -2.67
CA THR A 76 -1.04 -3.16 -2.12
C THR A 76 -0.09 -1.98 -1.93
N TYR A 77 -0.49 -0.81 -2.41
CA TYR A 77 0.15 0.47 -2.14
C TYR A 77 -0.71 1.30 -1.19
N LEU A 78 -0.19 1.61 -0.01
CA LEU A 78 -0.81 2.52 0.95
C LEU A 78 0.08 3.73 1.21
N ASN A 79 -0.54 4.84 1.60
CA ASN A 79 0.18 6.01 2.06
C ASN A 79 -0.51 6.59 3.29
N GLY A 80 0.27 6.82 4.34
CA GLY A 80 -0.19 7.35 5.61
C GLY A 80 0.92 8.12 6.32
N PHE A 81 0.76 8.30 7.62
CA PHE A 81 1.72 9.04 8.44
C PHE A 81 2.01 8.27 9.72
N HIS A 82 3.28 8.20 10.07
CA HIS A 82 3.70 7.67 11.36
C HIS A 82 4.30 8.79 12.20
N MET A 83 4.26 8.61 13.51
CA MET A 83 5.03 9.40 14.47
C MET A 83 5.98 8.51 15.27
N TYR A 84 7.08 9.07 15.76
CA TYR A 84 8.01 8.32 16.60
C TYR A 84 7.32 8.00 17.93
N ALA A 85 7.44 6.75 18.40
CA ALA A 85 6.70 6.29 19.56
C ALA A 85 6.93 7.13 20.83
N ASP A 86 8.05 7.83 20.93
CA ASP A 86 8.44 8.71 22.02
C ASP A 86 8.35 10.22 21.70
N ASP A 87 7.97 10.60 20.47
CA ASP A 87 7.86 12.00 20.03
C ASP A 87 6.81 12.17 18.91
N MET A 88 5.59 12.53 19.31
CA MET A 88 4.48 12.80 18.38
C MET A 88 4.73 14.01 17.45
N GLY A 89 5.63 14.93 17.85
CA GLY A 89 6.00 16.09 17.03
C GLY A 89 6.83 15.72 15.81
N ARG A 90 7.44 14.53 15.80
CA ARG A 90 8.22 14.02 14.67
C ARG A 90 7.37 13.10 13.82
N GLN A 91 6.86 13.65 12.72
CA GLN A 91 5.93 12.96 11.82
C GLN A 91 6.58 12.66 10.48
N VAL A 92 6.38 11.44 10.00
CA VAL A 92 6.96 10.91 8.77
C VAL A 92 5.85 10.38 7.89
N GLU A 93 5.74 10.90 6.67
CA GLU A 93 4.90 10.29 5.64
C GLU A 93 5.50 8.94 5.24
N ALA A 94 4.64 7.92 5.20
CA ALA A 94 5.03 6.54 4.97
C ALA A 94 4.33 5.99 3.74
N THR A 95 5.11 5.51 2.77
CA THR A 95 4.62 4.79 1.59
C THR A 95 4.83 3.30 1.80
N HIS A 96 3.75 2.55 1.98
CA HIS A 96 3.77 1.12 2.24
C HIS A 96 3.52 0.32 0.97
N PHE A 97 4.35 -0.70 0.76
CA PHE A 97 4.09 -1.76 -0.20
C PHE A 97 3.91 -3.07 0.54
N CYS A 98 2.69 -3.58 0.55
CA CYS A 98 2.28 -4.69 1.39
C CYS A 98 1.98 -5.95 0.58
N ILE A 99 2.21 -7.10 1.22
CA ILE A 99 1.71 -8.41 0.82
C ILE A 99 0.82 -8.95 1.94
N HIS A 100 -0.32 -9.53 1.56
CA HIS A 100 -1.12 -10.36 2.48
C HIS A 100 -0.46 -11.74 2.52
N LEU A 101 0.38 -11.97 3.54
CA LEU A 101 1.20 -13.18 3.64
C LEU A 101 0.38 -14.37 4.12
N GLU A 102 -0.49 -14.13 5.10
CA GLU A 102 -1.49 -15.07 5.62
C GLU A 102 -2.82 -14.31 5.80
N PRO A 103 -3.96 -15.01 6.01
CA PRO A 103 -5.25 -14.35 6.23
C PRO A 103 -5.24 -13.31 7.38
N ASP A 104 -4.37 -13.49 8.37
CA ASP A 104 -4.26 -12.63 9.55
C ASP A 104 -2.88 -11.95 9.71
N LEU A 105 -2.06 -11.95 8.65
CA LEU A 105 -0.73 -11.34 8.66
C LEU A 105 -0.41 -10.67 7.32
N HIS A 106 -0.24 -9.35 7.36
CA HIS A 106 0.35 -8.61 6.25
C HIS A 106 1.78 -8.22 6.62
N GLN A 107 2.62 -8.11 5.59
CA GLN A 107 3.97 -7.60 5.72
C GLN A 107 4.15 -6.46 4.73
N CYS A 108 4.69 -5.34 5.19
CA CYS A 108 4.94 -4.16 4.39
C CYS A 108 6.41 -3.77 4.45
N VAL A 109 6.92 -3.30 3.32
CA VAL A 109 8.13 -2.46 3.27
C VAL A 109 7.70 -1.01 3.11
N ILE A 110 8.41 -0.11 3.80
CA ILE A 110 8.03 1.29 3.87
C ILE A 110 9.13 2.15 3.26
N PHE A 111 8.73 3.03 2.35
CA PHE A 111 9.57 4.03 1.73
C PHE A 111 9.15 5.44 2.12
N ASP A 112 10.05 6.40 1.94
CA ASP A 112 9.76 7.83 2.14
C ASP A 112 8.87 8.45 1.04
N SER A 113 8.70 7.75 -0.07
CA SER A 113 7.91 8.17 -1.22
C SER A 113 7.65 7.01 -2.18
N ASN A 114 6.78 7.22 -3.18
CA ASN A 114 6.58 6.30 -4.31
C ASN A 114 7.41 6.70 -5.54
N ARG A 115 8.70 7.04 -5.34
CA ARG A 115 9.65 7.35 -6.42
C ARG A 115 10.56 6.17 -6.72
N ALA A 116 11.08 6.11 -7.94
CA ALA A 116 12.04 5.07 -8.34
C ALA A 116 13.35 5.07 -7.53
N ASP A 117 13.70 6.21 -6.93
CA ASP A 117 14.87 6.40 -6.06
C ASP A 117 14.49 6.63 -4.59
N ALA A 118 13.29 6.19 -4.19
CA ALA A 118 12.81 6.33 -2.81
C ALA A 118 13.72 5.60 -1.82
N ARG A 119 13.84 6.16 -0.63
CA ARG A 119 14.63 5.60 0.47
C ARG A 119 13.80 4.55 1.18
N LEU A 120 14.35 3.34 1.38
CA LEU A 120 13.75 2.35 2.28
C LEU A 120 13.91 2.87 3.71
N ILE A 121 12.79 3.17 4.37
CA ILE A 121 12.78 3.76 5.70
C ILE A 121 12.31 2.81 6.78
N GLY A 122 11.63 1.71 6.47
CA GLY A 122 11.12 0.82 7.50
C GLY A 122 10.38 -0.41 7.00
N ILE A 123 9.79 -1.11 7.96
CA ILE A 123 8.89 -2.25 7.75
C ILE A 123 7.71 -2.15 8.70
N GLU A 124 6.63 -2.82 8.32
CA GLU A 124 5.46 -3.00 9.18
C GLU A 124 4.93 -4.43 9.06
N TYR A 125 4.45 -4.95 10.19
CA TYR A 125 3.60 -6.12 10.23
C TYR A 125 2.21 -5.71 10.68
N ILE A 126 1.19 -6.19 9.96
CA ILE A 126 -0.21 -5.93 10.28
C ILE A 126 -0.86 -7.25 10.65
N ILE A 127 -1.57 -7.29 11.77
CA ILE A 127 -2.25 -8.49 12.25
C ILE A 127 -3.72 -8.23 12.58
N SER A 128 -4.52 -9.30 12.55
CA SER A 128 -5.91 -9.25 12.99
C SER A 128 -6.03 -8.97 14.49
N ALA A 129 -7.17 -8.41 14.91
CA ALA A 129 -7.51 -8.28 16.33
C ALA A 129 -7.43 -9.60 17.10
N GLU A 130 -7.83 -10.71 16.47
CA GLU A 130 -7.81 -12.04 17.08
C GLU A 130 -6.37 -12.50 17.40
N ARG A 131 -5.43 -12.26 16.48
CA ARG A 131 -4.00 -12.53 16.72
C ARG A 131 -3.44 -11.60 17.77
N TYR A 132 -3.78 -10.30 17.70
CA TYR A 132 -3.32 -9.30 18.64
C TYR A 132 -3.71 -9.64 20.10
N GLN A 133 -4.95 -10.09 20.33
CA GLN A 133 -5.43 -10.47 21.66
C GLN A 133 -4.60 -11.58 22.32
N ARG A 134 -3.98 -12.45 21.51
CA ARG A 134 -3.15 -13.58 21.97
C ARG A 134 -1.69 -13.20 22.21
N LEU A 135 -1.27 -11.98 21.87
CA LEU A 135 0.08 -11.52 22.10
C LEU A 135 0.36 -11.38 23.60
N PRO A 136 1.60 -11.66 24.06
CA PRO A 136 2.04 -11.29 25.40
C PRO A 136 1.88 -9.79 25.65
N ALA A 137 1.61 -9.40 26.90
CA ALA A 137 1.37 -8.00 27.26
C ALA A 137 2.53 -7.06 26.89
N GLU A 138 3.79 -7.51 27.03
CA GLU A 138 4.95 -6.71 26.62
C GLU A 138 5.04 -6.53 25.11
N GLU A 139 4.65 -7.55 24.33
CA GLU A 139 4.66 -7.47 22.87
C GLU A 139 3.60 -6.48 22.39
N LYS A 140 2.41 -6.47 23.00
CA LYS A 140 1.31 -5.55 22.66
C LYS A 140 1.72 -4.07 22.65
N ARG A 141 2.65 -3.68 23.51
CA ARG A 141 3.18 -2.31 23.61
C ARG A 141 3.90 -1.82 22.35
N LEU A 142 4.31 -2.76 21.47
CA LEU A 142 4.95 -2.47 20.20
C LEU A 142 3.97 -2.22 19.05
N TRP A 143 2.67 -2.25 19.32
CA TRP A 143 1.64 -2.17 18.28
C TRP A 143 0.72 -0.96 18.50
N HIS A 144 0.22 -0.44 17.39
CA HIS A 144 -0.84 0.55 17.35
C HIS A 144 -2.05 0.00 16.60
N SER A 145 -3.23 0.54 16.88
CA SER A 145 -4.47 0.21 16.16
C SER A 145 -4.64 1.07 14.91
N HIS A 146 -5.12 0.51 13.80
CA HIS A 146 -5.34 1.27 12.55
C HIS A 146 -6.68 2.02 12.49
N HIS A 147 -7.56 1.83 13.49
CA HIS A 147 -8.94 2.29 13.43
C HIS A 147 -9.07 3.78 13.08
N TYR A 148 -8.25 4.63 13.70
CA TYR A 148 -8.34 6.07 13.53
C TYR A 148 -7.76 6.53 12.20
N GLU A 149 -6.60 6.03 11.79
CA GLU A 149 -5.99 6.35 10.48
C GLU A 149 -6.94 6.02 9.33
N ILE A 150 -7.71 4.93 9.49
CA ILE A 150 -8.73 4.51 8.55
C ILE A 150 -9.96 5.42 8.64
N LYS A 151 -10.55 5.63 9.81
CA LYS A 151 -11.76 6.45 9.94
C LYS A 151 -11.54 7.92 9.58
N SER A 152 -10.36 8.47 9.87
CA SER A 152 -10.02 9.88 9.63
C SER A 152 -9.71 10.19 8.17
N GLY A 153 -9.46 9.17 7.33
CA GLY A 153 -9.00 9.36 5.95
C GLY A 153 -7.49 9.58 5.81
N GLN A 154 -6.72 9.50 6.91
CA GLN A 154 -5.27 9.73 6.89
C GLN A 154 -4.53 8.63 6.13
N LEU A 155 -4.90 7.36 6.31
CA LEU A 155 -4.40 6.26 5.50
C LEU A 155 -5.22 6.18 4.20
N VAL A 156 -4.55 6.15 3.05
CA VAL A 156 -5.17 6.08 1.72
C VAL A 156 -4.56 4.96 0.88
N ALA A 157 -5.32 4.48 -0.10
CA ALA A 157 -4.87 3.55 -1.13
C ALA A 157 -4.94 4.24 -2.51
N PRO A 158 -3.89 4.94 -2.95
CA PRO A 158 -3.96 5.78 -4.15
C PRO A 158 -4.14 4.98 -5.43
N GLY A 159 -4.98 5.48 -6.34
CA GLY A 159 -5.11 4.95 -7.70
C GLY A 159 -6.05 3.75 -7.88
N ILE A 160 -6.67 3.25 -6.80
CA ILE A 160 -7.74 2.24 -6.88
C ILE A 160 -9.13 2.89 -6.81
N PRO A 161 -10.19 2.24 -7.34
CA PRO A 161 -11.55 2.76 -7.26
C PRO A 161 -12.05 2.90 -5.81
N LYS A 162 -12.84 3.96 -5.52
CA LYS A 162 -13.41 4.25 -4.18
C LYS A 162 -14.16 3.05 -3.56
N MET A 163 -14.82 2.21 -4.37
CA MET A 163 -15.51 1.01 -3.87
C MET A 163 -14.55 -0.09 -3.39
N ALA A 164 -13.42 -0.26 -4.08
CA ALA A 164 -12.42 -1.25 -3.72
C ALA A 164 -11.61 -0.78 -2.51
N GLU A 165 -11.32 0.51 -2.47
CA GLU A 165 -10.69 1.17 -1.34
C GLU A 165 -11.53 1.06 -0.05
N HIS A 166 -12.84 1.27 -0.14
CA HIS A 166 -13.74 1.15 1.01
C HIS A 166 -13.77 -0.27 1.57
N ALA A 167 -14.00 -1.26 0.71
CA ALA A 167 -13.97 -2.67 1.11
C ALA A 167 -12.61 -3.06 1.72
N TYR A 168 -11.51 -2.54 1.17
CA TYR A 168 -10.17 -2.79 1.71
C TYR A 168 -10.00 -2.23 3.13
N PHE A 169 -10.53 -1.02 3.38
CA PHE A 169 -10.44 -0.40 4.70
C PHE A 169 -11.46 -0.92 5.71
N GLU A 170 -12.57 -1.50 5.25
CA GLU A 170 -13.48 -2.27 6.10
C GLU A 170 -12.76 -3.48 6.72
N ASP A 171 -11.92 -4.17 5.96
CA ASP A 171 -11.09 -5.28 6.48
C ASP A 171 -9.98 -4.79 7.42
N LEU A 172 -9.31 -3.68 7.09
CA LEU A 172 -8.18 -3.19 7.87
C LEU A 172 -8.56 -2.47 9.17
N ILE A 173 -9.78 -1.97 9.34
CA ILE A 173 -10.13 -1.12 10.49
C ILE A 173 -9.90 -1.80 11.85
N THR A 174 -10.02 -3.13 11.89
CA THR A 174 -9.86 -3.94 13.11
C THR A 174 -8.43 -4.41 13.36
N THR A 175 -7.49 -4.03 12.50
CA THR A 175 -6.11 -4.55 12.53
C THR A 175 -5.18 -3.69 13.39
N TYR A 176 -4.03 -4.28 13.72
CA TYR A 176 -2.97 -3.66 14.50
C TYR A 176 -1.65 -3.71 13.74
N GLY A 177 -0.90 -2.61 13.76
CA GLY A 177 0.38 -2.44 13.09
C GLY A 177 1.55 -2.43 14.07
N LYS A 178 2.63 -3.14 13.76
CA LYS A 178 3.94 -3.01 14.41
C LYS A 178 4.93 -2.49 13.39
N THR A 179 5.37 -1.26 13.61
CA THR A 179 6.14 -0.50 12.62
C THR A 179 7.47 -0.06 13.19
N PHE A 180 8.55 -0.36 12.46
CA PHE A 180 9.87 0.14 12.79
C PHE A 180 10.46 0.88 11.59
N HIS A 181 10.90 2.11 11.82
CA HIS A 181 11.69 2.85 10.85
C HIS A 181 13.19 2.67 11.12
N THR A 182 13.94 2.25 10.11
CA THR A 182 15.41 2.09 10.14
C THR A 182 16.15 3.32 9.62
N TRP A 183 15.45 4.31 9.06
CA TRP A 183 16.03 5.58 8.64
C TRP A 183 15.22 6.76 9.16
N GLN A 184 15.85 7.59 10.00
CA GLN A 184 15.29 8.84 10.49
C GLN A 184 15.49 9.98 9.48
N ILE A 185 14.70 9.96 8.39
CA ILE A 185 14.85 10.88 7.26
C ILE A 185 14.60 12.36 7.60
N ASP A 186 13.96 12.63 8.73
CA ASP A 186 13.74 13.96 9.30
C ASP A 186 14.99 14.51 10.00
N ARG A 187 15.98 13.66 10.30
CA ARG A 187 17.20 14.03 11.01
C ARG A 187 18.46 13.89 10.17
N ASP A 188 18.62 12.75 9.48
CA ASP A 188 19.88 12.35 8.85
C ASP A 188 19.71 12.02 7.36
N ASP A 189 20.76 12.26 6.57
CA ASP A 189 20.86 11.91 5.16
C ASP A 189 21.31 10.46 4.92
N PHE A 190 21.48 9.67 5.98
CA PHE A 190 21.86 8.26 5.95
C PHE A 190 21.18 7.49 7.11
N PRO A 191 20.91 6.17 6.96
CA PRO A 191 20.23 5.37 7.98
C PRO A 191 21.14 5.02 9.17
N TYR A 192 21.42 6.01 10.02
CA TYR A 192 22.20 5.82 11.26
C TYR A 192 21.34 5.37 12.44
N GLY A 193 21.97 4.65 13.37
CA GLY A 193 21.38 4.29 14.66
C GLY A 193 20.50 3.05 14.62
N VAL A 194 19.70 2.87 15.67
CA VAL A 194 18.80 1.73 15.83
C VAL A 194 17.44 1.98 15.18
N PRO A 195 16.72 0.91 14.75
CA PRO A 195 15.35 1.04 14.28
C PRO A 195 14.47 1.70 15.33
N GLN A 196 13.72 2.72 14.96
CA GLN A 196 12.81 3.42 15.87
C GLN A 196 11.42 2.83 15.77
N LEU A 197 10.80 2.56 16.92
CA LEU A 197 9.39 2.20 16.98
C LEU A 197 8.55 3.39 16.52
N MET A 198 7.60 3.10 15.64
CA MET A 198 6.69 4.09 15.07
C MET A 198 5.25 3.75 15.44
N MET A 199 4.46 4.79 15.57
CA MET A 199 3.07 4.73 16.02
C MET A 199 2.16 5.55 15.10
N ALA A 200 0.86 5.33 15.23
CA ALA A 200 -0.19 6.01 14.50
C ALA A 200 -0.84 7.13 15.31
N PHE A 201 -1.66 7.94 14.66
CA PHE A 201 -2.52 8.91 15.33
C PHE A 201 -3.84 8.26 15.76
N THR A 202 -4.45 8.78 16.82
CA THR A 202 -5.67 8.22 17.42
C THR A 202 -6.80 9.23 17.59
N GLU A 203 -6.55 10.52 17.37
CA GLU A 203 -7.58 11.56 17.45
C GLU A 203 -7.29 12.78 16.54
N ASP A 204 -8.29 13.66 16.43
CA ASP A 204 -8.18 14.88 15.61
C ASP A 204 -7.18 15.87 16.22
N GLY A 205 -6.42 16.55 15.36
CA GLY A 205 -5.45 17.56 15.78
C GLY A 205 -4.05 17.04 16.13
N GLN A 206 -3.82 15.73 16.09
CA GLN A 206 -2.48 15.16 16.33
C GLN A 206 -1.57 15.23 15.08
N VAL A 207 -2.12 14.95 13.89
CA VAL A 207 -1.37 15.03 12.63
C VAL A 207 -1.22 16.49 12.17
N ASP A 208 -0.06 16.83 11.63
CA ASP A 208 0.23 18.13 11.03
C ASP A 208 -0.64 18.34 9.77
N PRO A 209 -1.57 19.32 9.76
CA PRO A 209 -2.51 19.52 8.67
C PRO A 209 -1.81 19.92 7.36
N ASP A 210 -0.69 20.64 7.43
CA ASP A 210 0.04 21.08 6.23
C ASP A 210 0.66 19.88 5.50
N ARG A 211 1.07 18.85 6.26
CA ARG A 211 1.58 17.59 5.69
C ARG A 211 0.48 16.79 5.01
N VAL A 212 -0.71 16.73 5.63
CA VAL A 212 -1.87 16.06 5.04
C VAL A 212 -2.27 16.75 3.74
N GLU A 213 -2.34 18.08 3.73
CA GLU A 213 -2.66 18.84 2.52
C GLU A 213 -1.61 18.62 1.42
N ALA A 214 -0.32 18.70 1.73
CA ALA A 214 0.75 18.46 0.77
C ALA A 214 0.70 17.05 0.16
N ARG A 215 0.40 16.03 0.99
CA ARG A 215 0.20 14.65 0.54
C ARG A 215 -1.02 14.54 -0.38
N ASP A 216 -2.15 15.10 0.03
CA ASP A 216 -3.41 15.05 -0.72
C ASP A 216 -3.27 15.67 -2.10
N GLN A 217 -2.64 16.84 -2.19
CA GLN A 217 -2.31 17.50 -3.45
C GLN A 217 -1.40 16.63 -4.33
N ARG A 218 -0.37 16.00 -3.76
CA ARG A 218 0.57 15.16 -4.49
C ARG A 218 -0.05 13.86 -5.02
N LEU A 219 -0.95 13.25 -4.27
CA LEU A 219 -1.58 11.99 -4.64
C LEU A 219 -2.93 12.16 -5.37
N GLY A 220 -3.47 13.38 -5.41
CA GLY A 220 -4.78 13.65 -6.02
C GLY A 220 -5.93 13.00 -5.23
N VAL A 221 -5.83 13.01 -3.91
CA VAL A 221 -6.85 12.47 -2.98
C VAL A 221 -7.39 13.60 -2.09
N SER A 222 -8.45 13.32 -1.33
CA SER A 222 -9.04 14.26 -0.37
C SER A 222 -9.34 13.53 0.93
N THR A 223 -8.57 13.84 1.97
CA THR A 223 -8.72 13.27 3.31
C THR A 223 -10.14 13.48 3.87
N PRO A 224 -10.77 14.67 3.76
CA PRO A 224 -12.16 14.86 4.16
C PRO A 224 -13.16 14.01 3.37
N GLU A 225 -12.95 13.81 2.07
CA GLU A 225 -13.80 12.92 1.27
C GLU A 225 -13.63 11.46 1.68
N CYS A 226 -12.39 11.00 1.91
CA CYS A 226 -12.11 9.66 2.41
C CYS A 226 -12.78 9.42 3.76
N ARG A 227 -12.70 10.40 4.67
CA ARG A 227 -13.39 10.38 5.97
C ARG A 227 -14.91 10.23 5.82
N ALA A 228 -15.52 11.04 4.95
CA ALA A 228 -16.95 10.99 4.70
C ALA A 228 -17.38 9.66 4.04
N HIS A 229 -16.57 9.15 3.11
CA HIS A 229 -16.81 7.90 2.41
C HIS A 229 -16.75 6.67 3.33
N ARG A 230 -15.97 6.73 4.41
CA ARG A 230 -15.79 5.66 5.40
C ARG A 230 -16.65 5.87 6.66
N ALA A 231 -17.63 6.78 6.63
CA ALA A 231 -18.44 7.13 7.80
C ALA A 231 -19.28 5.94 8.31
N ASP A 232 -19.70 5.06 7.40
CA ASP A 232 -20.51 3.87 7.66
C ASP A 232 -19.73 2.70 8.28
N ILE A 233 -18.40 2.65 8.11
CA ILE A 233 -17.57 1.58 8.68
C ILE A 233 -17.63 1.64 10.22
N PRO A 234 -18.05 0.56 10.92
CA PRO A 234 -18.13 0.53 12.37
C PRO A 234 -16.77 0.70 13.03
N THR A 235 -16.68 1.56 14.05
CA THR A 235 -15.44 1.72 14.82
C THR A 235 -15.29 0.56 15.81
N PRO A 236 -14.16 -0.18 15.80
CA PRO A 236 -13.94 -1.28 16.73
C PRO A 236 -13.68 -0.80 18.15
N ASN A 237 -13.88 -1.69 19.12
CA ASN A 237 -13.34 -1.50 20.46
C ASN A 237 -11.85 -1.86 20.45
N VAL A 238 -11.00 -0.86 20.67
CA VAL A 238 -9.53 -1.02 20.65
C VAL A 238 -9.07 -1.60 21.99
N ASP A 239 -8.14 -2.55 21.94
CA ASP A 239 -7.51 -3.07 23.16
C ASP A 239 -6.65 -1.97 23.82
N PRO A 240 -6.86 -1.65 25.11
CA PRO A 240 -6.21 -0.52 25.78
C PRO A 240 -4.70 -0.68 25.96
N HIS A 241 -4.14 -1.87 25.70
CA HIS A 241 -2.69 -2.09 25.71
C HIS A 241 -2.05 -1.77 24.35
N ALA A 242 -2.86 -1.62 23.30
CA ALA A 242 -2.40 -0.94 22.09
C ALA A 242 -2.25 0.55 22.39
N ASN A 243 -1.58 1.25 21.49
CA ASN A 243 -1.43 2.71 21.59
C ASN A 243 -0.77 3.20 22.88
N CYS A 244 0.23 2.46 23.39
CA CYS A 244 0.73 2.67 24.75
C CYS A 244 1.20 4.10 25.04
N TRP A 245 1.62 4.89 24.04
CA TRP A 245 1.99 6.29 24.22
C TRP A 245 0.88 7.17 24.80
N GLU A 246 -0.40 6.81 24.66
CA GLU A 246 -1.54 7.53 25.23
C GLU A 246 -1.50 7.55 26.76
N CYS A 247 -0.83 6.59 27.41
CA CYS A 247 -0.65 6.60 28.86
C CYS A 247 0.58 7.43 29.32
N GLY A 248 1.24 8.14 28.40
CA GLY A 248 2.42 8.98 28.68
C GLY A 248 3.72 8.18 28.78
N GLN A 249 3.71 6.89 28.44
CA GLN A 249 4.88 6.03 28.39
C GLN A 249 4.96 5.28 27.07
N SER A 250 6.17 5.13 26.55
CA SER A 250 6.43 4.37 25.34
C SER A 250 7.67 3.52 25.49
N VAL A 251 7.97 2.70 24.49
CA VAL A 251 9.19 1.90 24.43
C VAL A 251 9.98 2.26 23.19
N GLN A 252 11.30 2.18 23.30
CA GLN A 252 12.22 2.44 22.20
C GLN A 252 13.34 1.42 22.20
N THR A 253 13.92 1.19 21.02
CA THR A 253 15.07 0.30 20.89
C THR A 253 16.33 0.93 21.48
N ARG A 254 17.26 0.10 21.94
CA ARG A 254 18.60 0.53 22.36
C ARG A 254 19.66 -0.48 21.94
N ILE A 255 20.87 -0.01 21.67
CA ILE A 255 22.03 -0.86 21.43
C ILE A 255 22.60 -1.29 22.78
N GLU A 256 22.85 -2.57 22.94
CA GLU A 256 23.55 -3.13 24.09
C GLU A 256 24.70 -4.03 23.62
N GLN A 257 25.82 -3.97 24.35
CA GLN A 257 26.92 -4.90 24.14
C GLN A 257 26.57 -6.24 24.80
N VAL A 258 26.65 -7.32 24.03
CA VAL A 258 26.41 -8.68 24.51
C VAL A 258 27.56 -9.60 24.10
N ASP A 259 27.82 -10.64 24.88
CA ASP A 259 28.85 -11.62 24.57
C ASP A 259 28.52 -12.37 23.27
N PHE A 260 29.45 -12.35 22.31
CA PHE A 260 29.31 -13.13 21.08
C PHE A 260 29.54 -14.62 21.35
N ARG A 261 28.48 -15.41 21.27
CA ARG A 261 28.55 -16.87 21.46
C ARG A 261 28.87 -17.57 20.13
N ARG A 262 30.15 -17.90 19.92
CA ARG A 262 30.54 -18.94 18.97
C ARG A 262 30.20 -20.27 19.64
N LYS A 263 29.24 -21.02 19.09
CA LYS A 263 28.93 -22.37 19.58
C LYS A 263 30.20 -23.22 19.67
#